data_AF-A0A372JNK8-F1
#
_entry.id   AF-A0A372JNK8-F1
#
_cell.length_a   1.000
_cell.length_b   1.000
_cell.length_c   1.000
_cell.angle_alpha   90.00
_cell.angle_beta   90.00
_cell.angle_gamma   90.00
#
_symmetry.space_group_name_H-M   'P 1'
#
loop_
_entity.id
_entity.type
_entity.pdbx_description
1 polymer ?
#
loop_
_entity_poly.entity_id
_entity_poly.type
_entity_poly.pdbx_seq_one_letter_code
_entity_poly.pdbx_strand_id
1 'polypeptide(L)' 'MRRIARALRRCRGRARDAGMSTAEYAVGTIAATAFAGLLYKIVTSSEVQKALLGIIQRALQLAQ' A
#
# COMPACT_ATOMS: atom_id res chain seq x y z
N MET A 1 23.99 -21.23 36.06
CA MET A 1 23.63 -21.42 34.62
C MET A 1 22.18 -21.08 34.26
N ARG A 2 21.15 -21.50 35.02
CA ARG A 2 19.72 -21.27 34.65
C ARG A 2 19.24 -19.81 34.59
N ARG A 3 19.95 -18.86 35.24
CA ARG A 3 19.64 -17.42 35.19
C ARG A 3 20.08 -16.77 33.88
N ILE A 4 21.30 -17.08 33.42
CA ILE A 4 21.85 -16.60 32.13
C ILE A 4 20.98 -17.11 30.97
N ALA A 5 20.61 -18.40 30.96
CA ALA A 5 19.73 -18.96 29.93
C ALA A 5 18.31 -18.36 29.90
N ARG A 6 17.83 -17.78 31.02
CA ARG A 6 16.55 -17.05 31.08
C ARG A 6 16.69 -15.62 30.56
N ALA A 7 17.79 -14.94 30.89
CA ALA A 7 18.10 -13.60 30.39
C ALA A 7 18.23 -13.59 28.85
N LEU A 8 18.99 -14.53 28.28
CA LEU A 8 19.18 -14.64 26.83
C LEU A 8 17.87 -14.91 26.08
N ARG A 9 16.98 -15.75 26.62
CA ARG A 9 15.66 -16.00 26.02
C ARG A 9 14.77 -14.75 26.02
N ARG A 10 14.81 -13.95 27.09
CA ARG A 10 14.09 -12.68 27.16
C ARG A 10 14.61 -11.65 26.15
N CYS A 11 15.94 -11.53 26.01
CA CYS A 11 16.55 -10.63 25.02
C CYS A 11 16.18 -11.04 23.58
N ARG A 12 16.18 -12.34 23.26
CA ARG A 12 15.76 -12.84 21.93
C ARG A 12 14.27 -12.60 21.65
N GLY A 13 13.40 -12.77 22.64
CA GLY A 13 11.97 -12.43 22.49
C GLY A 13 11.77 -10.96 22.16
N ARG A 14 12.44 -10.07 22.92
CA ARG A 14 12.32 -8.62 22.75
C ARG A 14 12.87 -8.12 21.40
N ALA A 15 13.94 -8.74 20.90
CA ALA A 15 14.47 -8.45 19.57
C ALA A 15 13.54 -8.94 18.44
N ARG A 16 12.85 -10.06 18.65
CA ARG A 16 11.86 -10.61 17.69
C ARG A 16 10.63 -9.71 17.58
N ASP A 17 10.13 -9.21 18.72
CA ASP A 17 8.95 -8.35 18.75
C ASP A 17 9.25 -6.93 18.20
N ALA A 18 10.47 -6.42 18.41
CA ALA A 18 10.89 -5.11 17.90
C ALA A 18 10.92 -5.02 16.36
N GLY A 19 11.30 -6.11 15.68
CA GLY A 19 11.32 -6.18 14.22
C GLY A 19 9.94 -6.45 13.59
N MET A 20 9.02 -7.07 14.33
CA MET A 20 7.71 -7.49 13.83
C MET A 20 6.85 -6.29 13.45
N SER A 21 6.70 -5.31 14.36
CA SER A 21 5.90 -4.11 14.08
C SER A 21 6.49 -3.26 12.94
N THR A 22 7.82 -3.14 12.84
CA THR A 22 8.46 -2.36 11.76
C THR A 22 8.27 -3.02 10.39
N ALA A 23 8.32 -4.35 10.32
CA ALA A 23 8.10 -5.09 9.08
C ALA A 23 6.64 -4.96 8.58
N GLU A 24 5.67 -4.98 9.49
CA GLU A 24 4.25 -4.78 9.15
C GLU A 24 3.99 -3.43 8.49
N TYR A 25 4.53 -2.34 9.07
CA TYR A 25 4.40 -1.00 8.47
C TYR A 25 5.10 -0.90 7.11
N ALA A 26 6.29 -1.51 6.96
CA ALA A 26 7.01 -1.51 5.70
C ALA A 26 6.22 -2.25 4.60
N VAL A 27 5.71 -3.44 4.90
CA VAL A 27 4.89 -4.22 3.97
C VAL A 27 3.59 -3.49 3.64
N GLY A 28 2.92 -2.89 4.63
CA GLY A 28 1.72 -2.10 4.42
C GLY A 28 1.95 -0.92 3.46
N THR A 29 3.09 -0.23 3.61
CA THR A 29 3.48 0.89 2.73
C THR A 29 3.76 0.42 1.31
N ILE A 30 4.47 -0.70 1.16
CA ILE A 30 4.75 -1.30 -0.16
C ILE A 30 3.44 -1.72 -0.84
N ALA A 31 2.55 -2.38 -0.11
CA ALA A 31 1.25 -2.81 -0.63
C ALA A 31 0.40 -1.61 -1.10
N ALA A 32 0.34 -0.54 -0.29
CA ALA A 32 -0.37 0.68 -0.66
C ALA A 32 0.23 1.35 -1.90
N THR A 33 1.57 1.41 -1.99
CA THR A 33 2.28 2.01 -3.13
C THR A 33 2.06 1.21 -4.41
N ALA A 34 2.11 -0.13 -4.33
CA ALA A 34 1.84 -1.00 -5.47
C ALA A 34 0.40 -0.83 -5.98
N PHE A 35 -0.56 -0.75 -5.06
CA PHE A 35 -1.96 -0.52 -5.40
C PHE A 35 -2.17 0.86 -6.05
N ALA A 36 -1.53 1.91 -5.53
CA ALA A 36 -1.55 3.23 -6.15
C ALA A 36 -0.98 3.21 -7.58
N GLY A 37 0.11 2.47 -7.81
CA GLY A 37 0.67 2.27 -9.15
C GLY A 37 -0.30 1.58 -10.10
N LEU A 38 -1.04 0.57 -9.63
CA LEU A 38 -2.09 -0.08 -10.41
C LEU A 38 -3.23 0.89 -10.76
N LEU A 39 -3.74 1.64 -9.78
CA LEU A 39 -4.78 2.64 -10.01
C LEU A 39 -4.34 3.72 -11.00
N TYR A 40 -3.09 4.19 -10.89
CA TYR A 40 -2.52 5.14 -11.83
C TYR A 40 -2.53 4.59 -13.26
N LYS A 41 -2.12 3.33 -13.46
CA LYS A 41 -2.18 2.67 -14.77
C LYS A 41 -3.60 2.53 -15.31
N ILE A 42 -4.58 2.26 -14.44
CA ILE A 42 -5.99 2.18 -14.83
C ILE A 42 -6.50 3.55 -15.29
N VAL A 43 -6.33 4.58 -14.46
CA VAL A 43 -6.82 5.94 -14.75
C VAL A 43 -6.13 6.56 -15.97
N THR A 44 -4.85 6.24 -16.19
CA THR A 44 -4.11 6.72 -17.38
C THR A 44 -4.35 5.89 -18.64
N SER A 45 -5.14 4.81 -18.58
CA SER A 45 -5.43 3.98 -19.74
C SER A 45 -6.27 4.72 -20.79
N SER A 46 -6.13 4.33 -22.07
CA SER A 46 -6.89 4.90 -23.17
C SER A 46 -8.40 4.74 -22.98
N GLU A 47 -8.83 3.59 -22.44
CA GLU A 47 -10.26 3.29 -22.27
C GLU A 47 -10.91 4.19 -21.22
N VAL A 48 -10.25 4.40 -20.08
CA VAL A 48 -10.74 5.33 -19.05
C VAL A 48 -10.75 6.77 -19.56
N GLN A 49 -9.68 7.20 -20.25
CA GLN A 49 -9.62 8.54 -20.84
C GLN A 49 -10.75 8.77 -21.86
N LYS A 50 -10.99 7.82 -22.78
CA LYS A 50 -12.10 7.90 -23.74
C LYS A 50 -13.46 7.96 -23.06
N ALA A 51 -13.68 7.15 -22.02
CA ALA A 51 -14.93 7.16 -21.27
C ALA A 51 -15.18 8.54 -20.61
N LEU A 52 -14.17 9.10 -19.96
CA LEU A 52 -14.25 10.43 -19.34
C LEU A 52 -14.47 11.53 -20.39
N LEU A 53 -13.74 11.49 -21.51
CA LEU A 53 -13.95 12.42 -22.63
C LEU A 53 -15.37 12.34 -23.17
N GLY A 54 -15.92 11.12 -23.33
CA GLY A 54 -17.29 10.93 -23.78
C GLY A 54 -18.33 11.52 -22.82
N ILE A 55 -18.09 11.44 -21.50
CA ILE A 55 -18.96 12.08 -20.50
C ILE A 55 -18.89 13.60 -20.64
N ILE A 56 -17.70 14.18 -20.75
CA ILE A 56 -17.50 15.63 -20.89
C ILE A 56 -18.16 16.14 -22.18
N GLN A 57 -17.97 15.46 -23.31
CA GLN A 57 -18.58 15.83 -24.59
C GLN A 57 -20.10 15.85 -24.52
N ARG A 58 -20.72 14.83 -23.90
CA ARG A 58 -22.17 14.79 -23.71
C ARG A 58 -22.66 15.94 -22.82
N ALA A 59 -21.93 16.25 -21.75
CA ALA A 59 -22.26 17.37 -20.87
C ALA A 59 -22.20 18.71 -21.61
N LEU A 60 -21.18 18.92 -22.46
CA LEU A 60 -21.06 20.13 -23.27
C LEU A 60 -22.17 20.24 -24.32
N GLN A 61 -22.55 19.14 -24.97
CA GLN A 61 -23.66 19.13 -25.93
C GLN A 61 -25.02 19.49 -25.30
N LEU A 62 -25.24 19.16 -24.02
CA LEU A 62 -26.46 19.52 -23.28
C LEU A 62 -26.46 20.97 -22.79
N ALA A 63 -25.30 21.61 -22.70
CA ALA A 63 -25.14 22.96 -22.18
C ALA A 63 -25.18 24.05 -23.28
N GLN A 64 -25.15 23.66 -24.56
CA GLN A 64 -25.32 24.53 -25.73
C GLN A 64 -26.73 24.44 -26.28
#